data_AF-A0A1G7I8J9-F1
#
_entry.id   AF-A0A1G7I8J9-F1
#
_cell.length_a   1.000
_cell.length_b   1.000
_cell.length_c   1.000
_cell.angle_alpha   90.00
_cell.angle_beta   90.00
_cell.angle_gamma   90.00
#
_symmetry.space_group_name_H-M   'P 1'
#
loop_
_entity.id
_entity.type
_entity.pdbx_description
1 polymer ?
#
loop_
_entity_poly.entity_id
_entity_poly.type
_entity_poly.pdbx_seq_one_letter_code
_entity_poly.pdbx_strand_id
1 'polypeptide(L)'
;MKVALPKNLLAEQIALLERVIPSRSSNPLLTYAGLAVGPETLVLFGSNGEVDLEVRLPAQVQGEGAYLVPSQPFFQLVRSLPGEEALLSLERELELSSGRFTTRLSLAPMEGYPELLFPEPGGPSEAFPLQATLPAGDLLRLLTQVRYAASNEEYRAIFRGVQLEFSPGGLRAVASDGYRLALSELPTPQPFAKKAVVPARSADEVVRVLKALGEGEVALALGPGTLGLAMRGEGAEMRMAVRLMEGEFPDYEKVIPKDFPLRVRLQVEPFREALRRVSVLSDRQNHRVDLLFQEGRALLSAEGDYGKGQEEVAVAMEGTPMGLAYNARYLLEALAPLEGEAFLEMSGPTSPTLVRPSGEGGYRAVVVPLRV
;
A
#
# COMPACT_ATOMS: atom_id res chain seq x y z
N MET A 1 30.33 -0.16 -22.56
CA MET A 1 30.11 0.69 -21.36
C MET A 1 30.49 -0.10 -20.13
N LYS A 2 31.05 0.53 -19.09
CA LYS A 2 31.42 -0.15 -17.84
C LYS A 2 30.83 0.57 -16.63
N VAL A 3 30.37 -0.21 -15.65
CA VAL A 3 29.82 0.29 -14.40
C VAL A 3 30.40 -0.53 -13.25
N ALA A 4 30.87 0.13 -12.20
CA ALA A 4 31.31 -0.49 -10.95
C ALA A 4 30.60 0.15 -9.75
N LEU A 5 30.03 -0.68 -8.88
CA LEU A 5 29.35 -0.24 -7.67
C LEU A 5 29.33 -1.32 -6.58
N PRO A 6 29.11 -0.96 -5.30
CA PRO A 6 28.98 -1.93 -4.23
C PRO A 6 27.85 -2.92 -4.49
N LYS A 7 28.14 -4.21 -4.31
CA LYS A 7 27.20 -5.32 -4.53
C LYS A 7 25.95 -5.20 -3.64
N ASN A 8 26.13 -4.86 -2.37
CA ASN A 8 25.02 -4.74 -1.42
C ASN A 8 24.04 -3.64 -1.84
N LEU A 9 24.55 -2.48 -2.25
CA LEU A 9 23.75 -1.38 -2.75
C LEU A 9 22.94 -1.79 -4.00
N LEU A 10 23.57 -2.46 -4.97
CA LEU A 10 22.87 -2.96 -6.15
C LEU A 10 21.78 -3.99 -5.78
N ALA A 11 22.08 -4.92 -4.88
CA ALA A 11 21.16 -5.97 -4.47
C ALA A 11 19.93 -5.42 -3.72
N GLU A 12 20.13 -4.42 -2.85
CA GLU A 12 19.05 -3.75 -2.13
C GLU A 12 18.08 -3.04 -3.08
N GLN A 13 18.60 -2.29 -4.05
CA GLN A 13 17.75 -1.56 -4.99
C GLN A 13 17.04 -2.48 -6.01
N ILE A 14 17.70 -3.57 -6.40
CA ILE A 14 17.06 -4.61 -7.22
C ILE A 14 15.86 -5.25 -6.51
N ALA A 15 15.90 -5.41 -5.18
CA ALA A 15 14.78 -5.98 -4.43
C ALA A 15 13.51 -5.11 -4.52
N LEU A 16 13.64 -3.80 -4.78
CA LEU A 16 12.51 -2.91 -5.06
C LEU A 16 11.93 -3.19 -6.45
N LEU A 17 12.79 -3.29 -7.47
CA LEU A 17 12.37 -3.58 -8.84
C LEU A 17 11.80 -4.99 -9.00
N GLU A 18 12.31 -5.99 -8.30
CA GLU A 18 11.80 -7.37 -8.32
C GLU A 18 10.33 -7.48 -7.91
N ARG A 19 9.85 -6.52 -7.09
CA ARG A 19 8.44 -6.45 -6.68
C ARG A 19 7.54 -5.84 -7.73
N VAL A 20 8.07 -4.91 -8.51
CA VAL A 20 7.33 -4.24 -9.58
C VAL A 20 7.36 -5.06 -10.85
N ILE A 21 8.54 -5.52 -11.29
CA ILE A 21 8.70 -6.21 -12.57
C ILE A 21 8.16 -7.64 -12.47
N PRO A 22 7.10 -7.99 -13.23
CA PRO A 22 6.49 -9.30 -13.14
C PRO A 22 7.37 -10.37 -13.79
N SER A 23 7.35 -11.59 -13.24
CA SER A 23 8.04 -12.74 -13.85
C SER A 23 7.42 -13.17 -15.18
N ARG A 24 6.16 -12.79 -15.44
CA ARG A 24 5.38 -13.11 -16.64
C ARG A 24 4.43 -11.96 -16.94
N SER A 25 4.28 -11.60 -18.20
CA SER A 25 3.36 -10.55 -18.65
C SER A 25 2.85 -10.86 -20.05
N SER A 26 1.67 -10.36 -20.40
CA SER A 26 1.15 -10.39 -21.77
C SER A 26 1.97 -9.52 -22.71
N ASN A 27 2.66 -8.49 -22.18
CA ASN A 27 3.71 -7.77 -22.86
C ASN A 27 5.08 -8.28 -22.36
N PRO A 28 5.81 -9.12 -23.14
CA PRO A 28 7.07 -9.70 -22.71
C PRO A 28 8.15 -8.69 -22.33
N LEU A 29 8.13 -7.48 -22.90
CA LEU A 29 9.09 -6.43 -22.58
C LEU A 29 8.99 -5.99 -21.11
N LEU A 30 7.80 -6.07 -20.50
CA LEU A 30 7.61 -5.78 -19.08
C LEU A 30 8.22 -6.84 -18.16
N THR A 31 8.78 -7.93 -18.70
CA THR A 31 9.56 -8.90 -17.90
C THR A 31 11.06 -8.55 -17.84
N TYR A 32 11.48 -7.48 -18.53
CA TYR A 32 12.85 -6.99 -18.54
C TYR A 32 13.01 -5.84 -17.54
N ALA A 33 14.22 -5.72 -17.00
CA ALA A 33 14.66 -4.54 -16.27
C ALA A 33 15.46 -3.64 -17.22
N GLY A 34 15.20 -2.34 -17.16
CA GLY A 34 16.01 -1.33 -17.83
C GLY A 34 17.28 -1.02 -17.05
N LEU A 35 18.37 -0.88 -17.78
CA LEU A 35 19.70 -0.47 -17.31
C LEU A 35 20.10 0.74 -18.14
N ALA A 36 20.19 1.93 -17.54
CA ALA A 36 20.72 3.12 -18.20
C ALA A 36 21.95 3.65 -17.44
N VAL A 37 23.00 3.98 -18.19
CA VAL A 37 24.25 4.53 -17.66
C VAL A 37 24.25 6.03 -17.93
N GLY A 38 24.14 6.81 -16.85
CA GLY A 38 24.23 8.27 -16.86
C GLY A 38 25.53 8.76 -16.20
N PRO A 39 25.75 10.09 -16.12
CA PRO A 39 26.93 10.65 -15.46
C PRO A 39 27.00 10.23 -13.98
N GLU A 40 28.03 9.47 -13.61
CA GLU A 40 28.25 8.97 -12.23
C GLU A 40 27.10 8.11 -11.66
N THR A 41 26.19 7.64 -12.49
CA THR A 41 24.99 6.94 -12.03
C THR A 41 24.63 5.73 -12.89
N LEU A 42 24.25 4.64 -12.24
CA LEU A 42 23.48 3.56 -12.84
C LEU A 42 21.99 3.79 -12.53
N VAL A 43 21.16 3.83 -13.55
CA VAL A 43 19.71 3.93 -13.43
C VAL A 43 19.12 2.56 -13.74
N LEU A 44 18.36 2.02 -12.80
CA LEU A 44 17.58 0.80 -13.00
C LEU A 44 16.10 1.16 -13.03
N PHE A 45 15.34 0.60 -13.97
CA PHE A 45 13.91 0.89 -14.06
C PHE A 45 13.10 -0.31 -14.54
N GLY A 46 11.80 -0.27 -14.29
CA GLY A 46 10.89 -1.37 -14.55
C GLY A 46 9.43 -0.94 -14.48
N SER A 47 8.56 -1.72 -15.11
CA SER A 47 7.11 -1.48 -15.10
C SER A 47 6.34 -2.79 -15.09
N ASN A 48 5.18 -2.81 -14.43
CA ASN A 48 4.15 -3.86 -14.62
C ASN A 48 2.95 -3.38 -15.43
N GLY A 49 3.00 -2.17 -15.97
CA GLY A 49 1.91 -1.52 -16.69
C GLY A 49 0.99 -0.68 -15.80
N GLU A 50 0.92 -0.90 -14.49
CA GLU A 50 0.17 -0.05 -13.54
C GLU A 50 1.10 0.81 -12.67
N VAL A 51 2.29 0.30 -12.39
CA VAL A 51 3.33 0.88 -11.57
C VAL A 51 4.63 0.87 -12.36
N ASP A 52 5.23 2.04 -12.44
CA ASP A 52 6.56 2.27 -12.96
C ASP A 52 7.49 2.62 -11.80
N LEU A 53 8.69 2.09 -11.79
CA LEU A 53 9.69 2.32 -10.76
C LEU A 53 11.05 2.55 -11.39
N GLU A 54 11.74 3.56 -10.89
CA GLU A 54 13.12 3.89 -11.20
C GLU A 54 13.92 4.07 -9.91
N VAL A 55 15.13 3.54 -9.89
CA VAL A 55 16.12 3.76 -8.85
C VAL A 55 17.43 4.21 -9.48
N ARG A 56 18.00 5.27 -8.92
CA ARG A 56 19.29 5.83 -9.34
C ARG A 56 20.34 5.55 -8.29
N LEU A 57 21.43 4.96 -8.74
CA LEU A 57 22.52 4.45 -7.93
C LEU A 57 23.81 5.21 -8.27
N PRO A 58 24.51 5.79 -7.29
CA PRO A 58 25.88 6.26 -7.48
C PRO A 58 26.76 5.10 -7.94
N ALA A 59 27.50 5.30 -9.04
CA ALA A 59 28.37 4.28 -9.59
C ALA A 59 29.56 4.90 -10.33
N GLN A 60 30.69 4.18 -10.38
CA GLN A 60 31.77 4.53 -11.28
C GLN A 60 31.40 4.08 -12.69
N VAL A 61 31.35 5.00 -13.64
CA VAL A 61 30.83 4.75 -14.99
C VAL A 61 31.83 5.12 -16.08
N GLN A 62 31.82 4.36 -17.18
CA GLN A 62 32.53 4.69 -18.41
C GLN A 62 31.62 4.44 -19.62
N GLY A 63 31.32 5.52 -20.35
CA GLY A 63 30.37 5.54 -21.47
C GLY A 63 28.94 5.80 -21.04
N GLU A 64 28.05 5.89 -22.02
CA GLU A 64 26.61 6.17 -21.86
C GLU A 64 25.80 5.20 -22.72
N GLY A 65 24.56 4.93 -22.32
CA GLY A 65 23.64 4.08 -23.08
C GLY A 65 22.58 3.42 -22.20
N ALA A 66 21.59 2.81 -22.85
CA ALA A 66 20.48 2.14 -22.19
C ALA A 66 20.11 0.82 -22.87
N TYR A 67 19.87 -0.21 -22.07
CA TYR A 67 19.51 -1.56 -22.53
C TYR A 67 18.52 -2.21 -21.58
N LEU A 68 17.87 -3.26 -22.08
CA LEU A 68 17.02 -4.13 -21.30
C LEU A 68 17.75 -5.44 -20.99
N VAL A 69 17.57 -5.97 -19.78
CA VAL A 69 18.05 -7.29 -19.36
C VAL A 69 16.90 -8.16 -18.85
N PRO A 70 16.88 -9.49 -19.08
CA PRO A 70 15.90 -10.37 -18.43
C PRO A 70 15.99 -10.23 -16.91
N SER A 71 14.92 -9.68 -16.30
CA SER A 71 14.96 -9.22 -14.91
C SER A 71 15.24 -10.36 -13.91
N GLN A 72 14.51 -11.46 -14.03
CA GLN A 72 14.57 -12.56 -13.05
C GLN A 72 15.96 -13.22 -12.97
N PRO A 73 16.60 -13.65 -14.09
CA PRO A 73 17.98 -14.12 -14.04
C PRO A 73 18.95 -13.07 -13.49
N PHE A 74 18.82 -11.81 -13.93
CA PHE A 74 19.69 -10.73 -13.46
C PHE A 74 19.60 -10.53 -11.95
N PHE A 75 18.39 -10.48 -11.39
CA PHE A 75 18.15 -10.29 -9.96
C PHE A 75 18.66 -11.46 -9.11
N GLN A 76 18.50 -12.70 -9.59
CA GLN A 76 19.04 -13.88 -8.92
C GLN A 76 20.58 -13.86 -8.90
N LEU A 77 21.20 -13.50 -10.03
CA LEU A 77 22.65 -13.43 -10.16
C LEU A 77 23.24 -12.35 -9.26
N VAL A 78 22.67 -11.13 -9.24
CA VAL A 78 23.18 -10.05 -8.38
C VAL A 78 23.15 -10.44 -6.90
N ARG A 79 22.06 -11.04 -6.41
CA ARG A 79 21.95 -11.48 -5.01
C ARG A 79 23.05 -12.49 -4.61
N SER A 80 23.40 -13.36 -5.56
CA SER A 80 24.36 -14.47 -5.36
C SER A 80 25.82 -14.11 -5.66
N LEU A 81 26.11 -12.85 -6.04
CA LEU A 81 27.49 -12.43 -6.30
C LEU A 81 28.39 -12.63 -5.06
N PRO A 82 29.61 -13.18 -5.23
CA PRO A 82 30.48 -13.56 -4.12
C PRO A 82 31.42 -12.44 -3.63
N GLY A 83 31.61 -11.37 -4.40
CA GLY A 83 32.47 -10.24 -4.02
C GLY A 83 31.71 -9.05 -3.45
N GLU A 84 32.45 -8.05 -3.00
CA GLU A 84 31.90 -6.81 -2.42
C GLU A 84 31.50 -5.78 -3.50
N GLU A 85 32.10 -5.88 -4.69
CA GLU A 85 31.85 -5.00 -5.83
C GLU A 85 31.19 -5.79 -6.97
N ALA A 86 30.24 -5.16 -7.66
CA ALA A 86 29.63 -5.64 -8.89
C ALA A 86 30.17 -4.83 -10.07
N LEU A 87 30.71 -5.53 -11.08
CA LEU A 87 31.22 -4.97 -12.31
C LEU A 87 30.31 -5.37 -13.47
N LEU A 88 29.72 -4.39 -14.14
CA LEU A 88 28.83 -4.59 -15.28
C LEU A 88 29.51 -4.01 -16.53
N SER A 89 29.65 -4.83 -17.57
CA SER A 89 30.05 -4.37 -18.91
C SER A 89 28.88 -4.56 -19.87
N LEU A 90 28.30 -3.46 -20.34
CA LEU A 90 27.19 -3.45 -21.28
C LEU A 90 27.75 -3.16 -22.67
N GLU A 91 27.78 -4.17 -23.54
CA GLU A 91 28.15 -4.02 -24.96
C GLU A 91 27.17 -4.81 -25.83
N ARG A 92 27.57 -5.98 -26.35
CA ARG A 92 26.68 -6.90 -27.07
C ARG A 92 25.83 -7.75 -26.12
N GLU A 93 26.39 -8.03 -24.96
CA GLU A 93 25.78 -8.75 -23.85
C GLU A 93 26.10 -7.96 -22.57
N LEU A 94 25.39 -8.25 -21.49
CA LEU A 94 25.76 -7.81 -20.15
C LEU A 94 26.72 -8.84 -19.59
N GLU A 95 28.00 -8.48 -19.50
CA GLU A 95 28.95 -9.24 -18.70
C GLU A 95 28.88 -8.74 -17.25
N LEU A 96 28.50 -9.62 -16.33
CA LEU A 96 28.41 -9.36 -14.90
C LEU A 96 29.54 -10.12 -14.19
N SER A 97 30.36 -9.42 -13.42
CA SER A 97 31.44 -10.03 -12.65
C SER A 97 31.54 -9.48 -11.23
N SER A 98 32.03 -10.33 -10.33
CA SER A 98 32.30 -9.99 -8.92
C SER A 98 33.26 -11.01 -8.33
N GLY A 99 34.42 -10.56 -7.84
CA GLY A 99 35.48 -11.45 -7.37
C GLY A 99 35.95 -12.43 -8.47
N ARG A 100 35.77 -13.74 -8.24
CA ARG A 100 36.11 -14.80 -9.20
C ARG A 100 34.94 -15.26 -10.07
N PHE A 101 33.76 -14.67 -9.89
CA PHE A 101 32.57 -15.01 -10.64
C PHE A 101 32.43 -14.07 -11.85
N THR A 102 32.18 -14.65 -13.03
CA THR A 102 31.86 -13.92 -14.25
C THR A 102 30.76 -14.68 -14.99
N THR A 103 29.75 -13.97 -15.48
CA THR A 103 28.66 -14.52 -16.29
C THR A 103 28.24 -13.52 -17.36
N ARG A 104 27.45 -13.97 -18.34
CA ARG A 104 26.89 -13.14 -19.40
C ARG A 104 25.38 -13.31 -19.50
N LEU A 105 24.67 -12.22 -19.75
CA LEU A 105 23.23 -12.16 -20.00
C LEU A 105 22.97 -11.46 -21.32
N SER A 106 21.98 -11.92 -22.07
CA SER A 106 21.55 -11.24 -23.30
C SER A 106 20.97 -9.86 -22.98
N LEU A 107 21.34 -8.88 -23.79
CA LEU A 107 20.73 -7.55 -23.77
C LEU A 107 19.70 -7.44 -24.89
N ALA A 108 18.62 -6.72 -24.63
CA ALA A 108 17.66 -6.28 -25.64
C ALA A 108 17.73 -4.75 -25.79
N PRO A 109 17.46 -4.21 -27.00
CA PRO A 109 17.38 -2.77 -27.21
C PRO A 109 16.17 -2.18 -26.47
N MET A 110 16.19 -0.86 -26.25
CA MET A 110 15.07 -0.11 -25.67
C MET A 110 13.86 0.01 -26.60
N GLU A 111 14.00 -0.37 -27.87
CA GLU A 111 12.95 -0.26 -28.87
C GLU A 111 11.70 -1.06 -28.46
N GLY A 112 10.55 -0.38 -28.44
CA GLY A 112 9.26 -0.96 -28.05
C GLY A 112 9.02 -1.03 -26.53
N TYR A 113 10.02 -0.73 -25.68
CA TYR A 113 9.80 -0.58 -24.25
C TYR A 113 9.00 0.69 -23.96
N PRO A 114 8.01 0.67 -23.05
CA PRO A 114 7.22 1.86 -22.75
C PRO A 114 8.10 2.98 -22.19
N GLU A 115 7.84 4.20 -22.63
CA GLU A 115 8.39 5.39 -21.99
C GLU A 115 7.79 5.53 -20.59
N LEU A 116 8.65 5.63 -19.58
CA LEU A 116 8.25 5.77 -18.19
C LEU A 116 8.39 7.24 -17.78
N LEU A 117 7.31 7.83 -17.27
CA LEU A 117 7.29 9.23 -16.84
C LEU A 117 7.30 9.31 -15.32
N PHE A 118 8.25 10.06 -14.79
CA PHE A 118 8.45 10.23 -13.36
C PHE A 118 8.40 11.72 -12.98
N PRO A 119 8.02 12.04 -11.73
CA PRO A 119 8.12 13.42 -11.26
C PRO A 119 9.57 13.91 -11.27
N GLU A 120 9.75 15.19 -11.56
CA GLU A 120 11.02 15.89 -11.36
C GLU A 120 11.00 16.56 -9.98
N PRO A 121 11.89 16.16 -9.06
CA PRO A 121 11.99 16.82 -7.76
C PRO A 121 12.41 18.28 -7.91
N GLY A 122 11.74 19.21 -7.22
CA GLY A 122 12.19 20.60 -7.08
C GLY A 122 11.43 21.66 -7.87
N GLY A 123 10.37 21.30 -8.60
CA GLY A 123 9.49 22.29 -9.23
C GLY A 123 8.39 21.67 -10.09
N PRO A 124 7.29 22.40 -10.36
CA PRO A 124 6.21 21.90 -11.21
C PRO A 124 6.72 21.59 -12.61
N SER A 125 6.41 20.40 -13.12
CA SER A 125 6.64 20.03 -14.52
C SER A 125 5.30 19.99 -15.27
N GLU A 126 5.32 20.09 -16.60
CA GLU A 126 4.08 19.98 -17.39
C GLU A 126 3.39 18.62 -17.19
N ALA A 127 4.17 17.56 -17.01
CA ALA A 127 3.66 16.22 -16.74
C ALA A 127 3.09 16.06 -15.32
N PHE A 128 3.62 16.82 -14.35
CA PHE A 128 3.22 16.76 -12.94
C PHE A 128 3.06 18.17 -12.34
N PRO A 129 1.98 18.89 -12.69
CA PRO A 129 1.78 20.29 -12.33
C PRO A 129 1.45 20.54 -10.86
N LEU A 130 0.98 19.52 -10.14
CA LEU A 130 0.60 19.62 -8.73
C LEU A 130 1.55 18.81 -7.87
N GLN A 131 2.23 19.44 -6.91
CA GLN A 131 3.23 18.76 -6.08
C GLN A 131 3.02 19.03 -4.59
N ALA A 132 3.32 18.04 -3.77
CA ALA A 132 3.27 18.12 -2.32
C ALA A 132 4.43 17.34 -1.70
N THR A 133 4.78 17.64 -0.46
CA THR A 133 5.82 16.93 0.29
C THR A 133 5.32 16.61 1.67
N LEU A 134 5.62 15.39 2.14
CA LEU A 134 5.24 14.91 3.47
C LEU A 134 6.22 13.83 3.95
N PRO A 135 6.26 13.53 5.26
CA PRO A 135 7.03 12.39 5.76
C PRO A 135 6.59 11.07 5.13
N ALA A 136 7.55 10.26 4.69
CA ALA A 136 7.30 8.93 4.11
C ALA A 136 6.54 8.01 5.07
N GLY A 137 6.85 8.09 6.37
CA GLY A 137 6.16 7.35 7.43
C GLY A 137 4.68 7.72 7.56
N ASP A 138 4.32 8.98 7.31
CA ASP A 138 2.92 9.42 7.35
C ASP A 138 2.13 8.88 6.17
N LEU A 139 2.67 8.95 4.94
CA LEU A 139 2.05 8.34 3.76
C LEU A 139 1.91 6.81 3.92
N LEU A 140 2.96 6.17 4.44
CA LEU A 140 2.96 4.74 4.74
C LEU A 140 1.85 4.37 5.73
N ARG A 141 1.72 5.12 6.83
CA ARG A 141 0.66 4.94 7.84
C ARG A 141 -0.71 5.13 7.20
N LEU A 142 -0.91 6.23 6.48
CA LEU A 142 -2.15 6.59 5.83
C LEU A 142 -2.66 5.47 4.90
N LEU A 143 -1.82 5.00 3.97
CA LEU A 143 -2.17 3.92 3.05
C LEU A 143 -2.38 2.58 3.79
N THR A 144 -1.60 2.32 4.84
CA THR A 144 -1.71 1.08 5.62
C THR A 144 -2.98 0.95 6.41
N GLN A 145 -3.45 2.07 6.94
CA GLN A 145 -4.69 2.11 7.71
C GLN A 145 -5.94 1.92 6.85
N VAL A 146 -5.89 2.12 5.53
CA VAL A 146 -7.12 2.12 4.72
C VAL A 146 -7.20 1.05 3.65
N ARG A 147 -6.07 0.66 3.03
CA ARG A 147 -6.09 -0.15 1.79
C ARG A 147 -6.79 -1.51 1.92
N TYR A 148 -6.85 -2.08 3.13
CA TYR A 148 -7.53 -3.35 3.40
C TYR A 148 -9.03 -3.30 3.06
N ALA A 149 -9.65 -2.12 3.12
CA ALA A 149 -11.07 -1.95 2.88
C ALA A 149 -11.45 -1.85 1.40
N ALA A 150 -10.47 -1.85 0.48
CA ALA A 150 -10.75 -1.87 -0.95
C ALA A 150 -11.37 -3.20 -1.39
N SER A 151 -12.27 -3.14 -2.37
CA SER A 151 -12.93 -4.30 -2.95
C SER A 151 -11.98 -5.13 -3.82
N ASN A 152 -12.20 -6.44 -3.83
CA ASN A 152 -11.57 -7.35 -4.80
C ASN A 152 -12.50 -7.70 -5.98
N GLU A 153 -13.79 -7.32 -5.89
CA GLU A 153 -14.85 -7.70 -6.83
C GLU A 153 -14.78 -6.93 -8.15
N GLU A 154 -15.16 -7.57 -9.27
CA GLU A 154 -15.04 -7.02 -10.64
C GLU A 154 -16.07 -5.94 -10.99
N TYR A 155 -17.27 -6.04 -10.44
CA TYR A 155 -18.41 -5.24 -10.90
C TYR A 155 -18.42 -3.78 -10.38
N ARG A 156 -17.55 -3.42 -9.43
CA ARG A 156 -17.39 -2.04 -8.91
C ARG A 156 -15.95 -1.59 -8.98
N ALA A 157 -15.50 -1.29 -10.20
CA ALA A 157 -14.11 -0.94 -10.48
C ALA A 157 -13.55 0.12 -9.51
N ILE A 158 -14.26 1.23 -9.28
CA ILE A 158 -13.74 2.33 -8.44
C ILE A 158 -13.47 1.93 -6.97
N PHE A 159 -14.19 0.93 -6.44
CA PHE A 159 -13.95 0.42 -5.08
C PHE A 159 -12.71 -0.46 -4.96
N ARG A 160 -12.08 -0.83 -6.07
CA ARG A 160 -10.75 -1.47 -6.07
C ARG A 160 -9.62 -0.49 -5.80
N GLY A 161 -9.94 0.79 -5.67
CA GLY A 161 -8.98 1.85 -5.40
C GLY A 161 -9.01 2.36 -3.97
N VAL A 162 -7.92 3.01 -3.59
CA VAL A 162 -7.80 3.88 -2.44
C VAL A 162 -7.87 5.31 -2.96
N GLN A 163 -8.88 6.05 -2.53
CA GLN A 163 -9.00 7.46 -2.84
C GLN A 163 -8.08 8.28 -1.93
N LEU A 164 -7.23 9.11 -2.52
CA LEU A 164 -6.47 10.16 -1.86
C LEU A 164 -7.14 11.51 -2.12
N GLU A 165 -7.40 12.26 -1.05
CA GLU A 165 -7.98 13.60 -1.09
C GLU A 165 -6.96 14.59 -0.52
N PHE A 166 -6.40 15.41 -1.41
CA PHE A 166 -5.49 16.50 -1.10
C PHE A 166 -6.31 17.76 -0.88
N SER A 167 -6.04 18.49 0.21
CA SER A 167 -6.70 19.76 0.49
C SER A 167 -5.86 20.67 1.41
N PRO A 168 -6.16 21.97 1.48
CA PRO A 168 -5.56 22.86 2.48
C PRO A 168 -5.84 22.43 3.94
N GLY A 169 -6.85 21.59 4.17
CA GLY A 169 -7.18 21.06 5.50
C GLY A 169 -6.40 19.79 5.88
N GLY A 170 -5.72 19.15 4.93
CA GLY A 170 -5.03 17.88 5.17
C GLY A 170 -4.99 16.96 3.96
N LEU A 171 -4.35 15.80 4.16
CA LEU A 171 -4.38 14.66 3.26
C LEU A 171 -5.24 13.56 3.89
N ARG A 172 -6.25 13.08 3.16
CA ARG A 172 -7.14 12.01 3.60
C ARG A 172 -7.03 10.83 2.62
N ALA A 173 -7.07 9.61 3.14
CA ALA A 173 -7.20 8.41 2.34
C ALA A 173 -8.47 7.65 2.73
N VAL A 174 -9.15 7.08 1.73
CA VAL A 174 -10.41 6.37 1.91
C VAL A 174 -10.45 5.13 1.03
N ALA A 175 -10.92 4.01 1.57
CA ALA A 175 -11.22 2.80 0.81
C ALA A 175 -12.50 2.15 1.34
N SER A 176 -13.23 1.48 0.46
CA SER A 176 -14.51 0.85 0.77
C SER A 176 -14.81 -0.25 -0.23
N ASP A 177 -15.52 -1.29 0.22
CA ASP A 177 -16.06 -2.36 -0.63
C ASP A 177 -17.61 -2.36 -0.64
N GLY A 178 -18.23 -1.39 0.06
CA GLY A 178 -19.67 -1.26 0.25
C GLY A 178 -20.21 -1.96 1.50
N TYR A 179 -19.48 -2.89 2.11
CA TYR A 179 -19.82 -3.52 3.40
C TYR A 179 -19.01 -2.95 4.56
N ARG A 180 -17.89 -2.31 4.23
CA ARG A 180 -17.04 -1.60 5.17
C ARG A 180 -16.39 -0.41 4.51
N LEU A 181 -15.86 0.46 5.34
CA LEU A 181 -15.08 1.61 4.93
C LEU A 181 -13.94 1.82 5.92
N ALA A 182 -12.80 2.25 5.41
CA ALA A 182 -11.69 2.74 6.20
C ALA A 182 -11.30 4.13 5.70
N LEU A 183 -11.07 5.04 6.65
CA LEU A 183 -10.65 6.39 6.39
C LEU A 183 -9.52 6.74 7.35
N SER A 184 -8.48 7.38 6.84
CA SER A 184 -7.39 7.94 7.64
C SER A 184 -7.10 9.36 7.19
N GLU A 185 -6.74 10.22 8.14
CA GLU A 185 -6.48 11.64 7.93
C GLU A 185 -5.13 12.03 8.51
N LEU A 186 -4.41 12.84 7.75
CA LEU A 186 -3.20 13.53 8.17
C LEU A 186 -3.51 15.03 8.17
N PRO A 187 -3.35 15.73 9.31
CA PRO A 187 -3.50 17.19 9.39
C PRO A 187 -2.29 17.91 8.77
N THR A 188 -1.93 17.52 7.54
CA THR A 188 -0.82 18.05 6.76
C THR A 188 -1.41 18.83 5.59
N PRO A 189 -1.55 20.17 5.68
CA PRO A 189 -2.08 21.00 4.61
C PRO A 189 -1.38 20.75 3.28
N GLN A 190 -2.18 20.64 2.22
CA GLN A 190 -1.68 20.43 0.86
C GLN A 190 -1.82 21.73 0.05
N PRO A 191 -0.89 22.00 -0.89
CA PRO A 191 -0.89 23.23 -1.68
C PRO A 191 -2.00 23.30 -2.75
N PHE A 192 -2.79 22.23 -2.90
CA PHE A 192 -3.88 22.14 -3.86
C PHE A 192 -5.05 21.31 -3.31
N ALA A 193 -6.21 21.43 -3.96
CA ALA A 193 -7.38 20.61 -3.69
C ALA A 193 -7.64 19.65 -4.87
N LYS A 194 -7.42 18.35 -4.68
CA LYS A 194 -7.60 17.35 -5.73
C LYS A 194 -7.90 15.96 -5.14
N LYS A 195 -8.64 15.16 -5.89
CA LYS A 195 -8.92 13.75 -5.59
C LYS A 195 -8.21 12.88 -6.62
N ALA A 196 -7.61 11.77 -6.18
CA ALA A 196 -6.97 10.78 -7.02
C ALA A 196 -7.32 9.39 -6.49
N VAL A 197 -7.63 8.43 -7.37
CA VAL A 197 -7.92 7.06 -6.95
C VAL A 197 -6.80 6.15 -7.41
N VAL A 198 -6.05 5.61 -6.44
CA VAL A 198 -4.92 4.72 -6.69
C VAL A 198 -5.43 3.28 -6.61
N PRO A 199 -5.19 2.40 -7.61
CA PRO A 199 -5.53 0.98 -7.49
C PRO A 199 -4.94 0.38 -6.20
N ALA A 200 -5.72 -0.42 -5.46
CA ALA A 200 -5.28 -0.95 -4.17
C ALA A 200 -4.01 -1.82 -4.29
N ARG A 201 -3.88 -2.56 -5.40
CA ARG A 201 -2.65 -3.32 -5.71
C ARG A 201 -1.44 -2.42 -5.90
N SER A 202 -1.61 -1.29 -6.59
CA SER A 202 -0.54 -0.30 -6.73
C SER A 202 -0.22 0.37 -5.38
N ALA A 203 -1.22 0.62 -4.54
CA ALA A 203 -1.02 1.12 -3.19
C ALA A 203 -0.25 0.12 -2.30
N ASP A 204 -0.43 -1.20 -2.49
CA ASP A 204 0.39 -2.22 -1.84
C ASP A 204 1.87 -2.11 -2.24
N GLU A 205 2.16 -1.88 -3.52
CA GLU A 205 3.54 -1.69 -3.98
C GLU A 205 4.14 -0.38 -3.42
N VAL A 206 3.38 0.71 -3.38
CA VAL A 206 3.80 1.97 -2.74
C VAL A 206 4.18 1.73 -1.27
N VAL A 207 3.32 1.03 -0.52
CA VAL A 207 3.57 0.68 0.89
C VAL A 207 4.86 -0.13 1.04
N ARG A 208 5.11 -1.10 0.16
CA ARG A 208 6.31 -1.94 0.22
C ARG A 208 7.57 -1.15 -0.08
N VAL A 209 7.52 -0.25 -1.06
CA VAL A 209 8.65 0.61 -1.43
C VAL A 209 8.95 1.58 -0.27
N LEU A 210 7.95 2.25 0.29
CA LEU A 210 8.13 3.16 1.43
C LEU A 210 8.72 2.43 2.66
N LYS A 211 8.27 1.21 2.95
CA LYS A 211 8.84 0.40 4.04
C LYS A 211 10.31 0.06 3.84
N ALA A 212 10.73 -0.16 2.61
CA ALA A 212 12.10 -0.53 2.30
C ALA A 212 13.06 0.68 2.30
N LEU A 213 12.56 1.87 1.92
CA LEU A 213 13.34 3.11 1.96
C LEU A 213 13.48 3.70 3.37
N GLY A 214 12.53 3.42 4.26
CA GLY A 214 12.59 3.86 5.65
C GLY A 214 12.11 5.29 5.85
N GLU A 215 12.80 6.02 6.72
CA GLU A 215 12.44 7.39 7.07
C GLU A 215 12.92 8.41 6.03
N GLY A 216 12.25 9.55 5.96
CA GLY A 216 12.58 10.65 5.05
C GLY A 216 11.33 11.36 4.54
N GLU A 217 11.53 12.26 3.58
CA GLU A 217 10.44 12.97 2.91
C GLU A 217 10.15 12.37 1.56
N VAL A 218 8.85 12.25 1.24
CA VAL A 218 8.38 11.84 -0.09
C VAL A 218 7.73 13.04 -0.76
N ALA A 219 8.17 13.34 -1.98
CA ALA A 219 7.51 14.26 -2.87
C ALA A 219 6.42 13.50 -3.63
N LEU A 220 5.18 13.97 -3.54
CA LEU A 220 4.04 13.51 -4.32
C LEU A 220 3.79 14.48 -5.47
N ALA A 221 3.46 13.95 -6.63
CA ALA A 221 3.18 14.75 -7.80
C ALA A 221 1.98 14.19 -8.56
N LEU A 222 0.96 14.99 -8.84
CA LEU A 222 -0.19 14.56 -9.63
C LEU A 222 -0.05 15.06 -11.06
N GLY A 223 -0.08 14.11 -11.99
CA GLY A 223 -0.15 14.32 -13.43
C GLY A 223 -1.49 13.85 -14.01
N PRO A 224 -1.70 14.00 -15.33
CA PRO A 224 -2.88 13.47 -16.01
C PRO A 224 -2.94 11.94 -15.91
N GLY A 225 -3.81 11.43 -15.03
CA GLY A 225 -4.01 9.98 -14.85
C GLY A 225 -2.89 9.26 -14.10
N THR A 226 -1.98 9.99 -13.44
CA THR A 226 -0.81 9.38 -12.77
C THR A 226 -0.49 10.08 -11.46
N LEU A 227 -0.14 9.31 -10.43
CA LEU A 227 0.47 9.79 -9.19
C LEU A 227 1.96 9.42 -9.21
N GLY A 228 2.81 10.43 -9.25
CA GLY A 228 4.25 10.32 -9.07
C GLY A 228 4.63 10.38 -7.58
N LEU A 229 5.65 9.62 -7.22
CA LEU A 229 6.33 9.68 -5.94
C LEU A 229 7.84 9.79 -6.20
N ALA A 230 8.53 10.65 -5.46
CA ALA A 230 9.98 10.71 -5.45
C ALA A 230 10.50 10.79 -4.01
N MET A 231 11.53 10.01 -3.72
CA MET A 231 12.16 9.99 -2.40
C MET A 231 13.65 9.78 -2.56
N ARG A 232 14.45 10.52 -1.79
CA ARG A 232 15.88 10.30 -1.69
C ARG A 232 16.15 9.44 -0.45
N GLY A 233 16.68 8.23 -0.67
CA GLY A 233 17.12 7.34 0.40
C GLY A 233 18.62 7.47 0.66
N GLU A 234 19.12 6.71 1.64
CA GLU A 234 20.55 6.57 1.88
C GLU A 234 21.21 5.84 0.69
N GLY A 235 21.92 6.60 -0.16
CA GLY A 235 22.69 6.03 -1.27
C GLY A 235 21.91 5.74 -2.56
N ALA A 236 20.62 6.07 -2.64
CA ALA A 236 19.84 5.95 -3.88
C ALA A 236 18.72 7.01 -3.97
N GLU A 237 18.37 7.42 -5.18
CA GLU A 237 17.15 8.19 -5.46
C GLU A 237 16.11 7.25 -6.07
N MET A 238 14.90 7.26 -5.53
CA MET A 238 13.78 6.46 -6.03
C MET A 238 12.71 7.38 -6.62
N ARG A 239 12.22 7.00 -7.80
CA ARG A 239 11.04 7.61 -8.42
C ARG A 239 10.06 6.52 -8.81
N MET A 240 8.79 6.75 -8.55
CA MET A 240 7.71 5.82 -8.82
C MET A 240 6.57 6.57 -9.48
N ALA A 241 5.91 5.96 -10.45
CA ALA A 241 4.70 6.49 -11.04
C ALA A 241 3.60 5.43 -11.01
N VAL A 242 2.42 5.82 -10.59
CA VAL A 242 1.28 4.92 -10.41
C VAL A 242 0.13 5.43 -11.26
N ARG A 243 -0.38 4.57 -12.14
CA ARG A 243 -1.59 4.88 -12.92
C ARG A 243 -2.79 5.00 -11.99
N LEU A 244 -3.56 6.07 -12.19
CA LEU A 244 -4.78 6.35 -11.44
C LEU A 244 -5.97 5.70 -12.13
N MET A 245 -6.99 5.39 -11.33
CA MET A 245 -8.28 4.92 -11.82
C MET A 245 -9.12 6.10 -12.31
N GLU A 246 -9.83 5.89 -13.41
CA GLU A 246 -10.85 6.82 -13.89
C GLU A 246 -12.17 6.63 -13.13
N GLY A 247 -12.92 7.72 -12.96
CA GLY A 247 -14.23 7.74 -12.32
C GLY A 247 -14.25 8.48 -10.98
N GLU A 248 -15.45 8.63 -10.44
CA GLU A 248 -15.69 9.32 -9.17
C GLU A 248 -15.93 8.29 -8.05
N PHE A 249 -15.18 8.42 -6.97
CA PHE A 249 -15.41 7.61 -5.78
C PHE A 249 -16.70 8.08 -5.09
N PRO A 250 -17.63 7.18 -4.71
CA PRO A 250 -18.91 7.56 -4.12
C PRO A 250 -18.77 8.41 -2.86
N ASP A 251 -19.78 9.26 -2.62
CA ASP A 251 -19.89 10.10 -1.43
C ASP A 251 -20.03 9.24 -0.16
N TYR A 252 -18.88 8.97 0.45
CA TYR A 252 -18.74 8.08 1.58
C TYR A 252 -19.14 8.71 2.92
N GLU A 253 -19.19 10.04 3.03
CA GLU A 253 -19.58 10.70 4.28
C GLU A 253 -21.03 10.39 4.64
N LYS A 254 -21.88 10.11 3.63
CA LYS A 254 -23.28 9.71 3.80
C LYS A 254 -23.47 8.39 4.53
N VAL A 255 -22.49 7.49 4.51
CA VAL A 255 -22.60 6.17 5.17
C VAL A 255 -22.01 6.15 6.59
N ILE A 256 -21.34 7.23 7.01
CA ILE A 256 -20.78 7.35 8.36
C ILE A 256 -21.91 7.81 9.30
N PRO A 257 -22.30 7.00 10.29
CA PRO A 257 -23.35 7.40 11.22
C PRO A 257 -22.93 8.59 12.09
N LYS A 258 -23.91 9.36 12.58
CA LYS A 258 -23.69 10.57 13.40
C LYS A 258 -24.32 10.50 14.79
N ASP A 259 -25.23 9.55 15.01
CA ASP A 259 -25.92 9.33 16.27
C ASP A 259 -25.69 7.90 16.75
N PHE A 260 -25.42 7.73 18.05
CA PHE A 260 -24.91 6.48 18.60
C PHE A 260 -25.61 6.16 19.93
N PRO A 261 -26.76 5.45 19.90
CA PRO A 261 -27.47 5.03 21.11
C PRO A 261 -26.68 4.07 22.01
N LEU A 262 -25.64 3.43 21.48
CA LEU A 262 -24.68 2.65 22.27
C LEU A 262 -23.25 2.99 21.84
N ARG A 263 -22.44 3.41 22.82
CA ARG A 263 -20.99 3.57 22.70
C ARG A 263 -20.28 2.59 23.61
N VAL A 264 -19.37 1.82 23.05
CA VAL A 264 -18.59 0.80 23.77
C VAL A 264 -17.12 1.18 23.69
N ARG A 265 -16.47 1.37 24.84
CA ARG A 265 -15.02 1.55 24.97
C ARG A 265 -14.38 0.22 25.36
N LEU A 266 -13.40 -0.23 24.59
CA LEU A 266 -12.73 -1.52 24.79
C LEU A 266 -11.22 -1.42 24.66
N GLN A 267 -10.52 -2.42 25.21
CA GLN A 267 -9.10 -2.66 24.95
C GLN A 267 -8.97 -3.47 23.65
N VAL A 268 -8.23 -2.92 22.68
CA VAL A 268 -8.20 -3.43 21.30
C VAL A 268 -7.64 -4.84 21.23
N GLU A 269 -6.47 -5.11 21.81
CA GLU A 269 -5.83 -6.42 21.71
C GLU A 269 -6.65 -7.55 22.35
N PRO A 270 -7.10 -7.45 23.62
CA PRO A 270 -7.94 -8.49 24.23
C PRO A 270 -9.20 -8.80 23.42
N PHE A 271 -9.87 -7.76 22.90
CA PHE A 271 -11.07 -7.94 22.09
C PHE A 271 -10.75 -8.60 20.73
N ARG A 272 -9.66 -8.21 20.07
CA ARG A 272 -9.21 -8.83 18.82
C ARG A 272 -8.85 -10.29 19.00
N GLU A 273 -8.18 -10.65 20.10
CA GLU A 273 -7.83 -12.03 20.40
C GLU A 273 -9.07 -12.90 20.65
N ALA A 274 -10.04 -12.40 21.43
CA ALA A 274 -11.31 -13.07 21.66
C ALA A 274 -12.07 -13.27 20.34
N LEU A 275 -12.15 -12.22 19.51
CA LEU A 275 -12.78 -12.28 18.21
C LEU A 275 -12.10 -13.28 17.27
N ARG A 276 -10.76 -13.33 17.26
CA ARG A 276 -10.00 -14.35 16.50
C ARG A 276 -10.39 -15.76 16.95
N ARG A 277 -10.34 -16.06 18.25
CA ARG A 277 -10.66 -17.39 18.79
C ARG A 277 -12.09 -17.82 18.46
N VAL A 278 -13.07 -16.96 18.73
CA VAL A 278 -14.48 -17.26 18.46
C VAL A 278 -14.74 -17.43 16.97
N SER A 279 -14.14 -16.59 16.12
CA SER A 279 -14.35 -16.65 14.66
C SER A 279 -13.85 -17.94 13.99
N VAL A 280 -12.97 -18.72 14.63
CA VAL A 280 -12.54 -20.03 14.11
C VAL A 280 -13.71 -20.99 13.91
N LEU A 281 -14.76 -20.86 14.74
CA LEU A 281 -15.97 -21.69 14.69
C LEU A 281 -17.09 -21.05 13.87
N SER A 282 -16.86 -19.87 13.26
CA SER A 282 -17.86 -19.23 12.40
C SER A 282 -18.06 -19.99 11.09
N ASP A 283 -19.26 -19.88 10.54
CA ASP A 283 -19.58 -20.39 9.20
C ASP A 283 -18.59 -19.85 8.14
N ARG A 284 -18.20 -20.73 7.20
CA ARG A 284 -17.18 -20.41 6.20
C ARG A 284 -17.69 -19.49 5.08
N GLN A 285 -19.01 -19.36 4.89
CA GLN A 285 -19.58 -18.53 3.84
C GLN A 285 -19.63 -17.05 4.25
N ASN A 286 -20.06 -16.75 5.47
CA ASN A 286 -20.28 -15.37 5.92
C ASN A 286 -19.40 -14.90 7.08
N HIS A 287 -18.62 -15.81 7.70
CA HIS A 287 -17.78 -15.52 8.86
C HIS A 287 -18.54 -14.82 10.00
N ARG A 288 -19.81 -15.21 10.22
CA ARG A 288 -20.70 -14.57 11.19
C ARG A 288 -20.16 -14.72 12.62
N VAL A 289 -20.14 -13.60 13.33
CA VAL A 289 -20.00 -13.50 14.78
C VAL A 289 -21.12 -12.64 15.33
N ASP A 290 -21.75 -13.09 16.40
CA ASP A 290 -22.77 -12.36 17.13
C ASP A 290 -22.11 -11.69 18.35
N LEU A 291 -22.36 -10.39 18.51
CA LEU A 291 -21.90 -9.57 19.62
C LEU A 291 -23.09 -9.10 20.43
N LEU A 292 -23.15 -9.46 21.70
CA LEU A 292 -24.13 -8.95 22.66
C LEU A 292 -23.42 -8.07 23.70
N PHE A 293 -23.72 -6.78 23.68
CA PHE A 293 -23.22 -5.83 24.66
C PHE A 293 -24.25 -5.59 25.74
N GLN A 294 -23.93 -5.95 26.98
CA GLN A 294 -24.79 -5.74 28.15
C GLN A 294 -23.97 -5.75 29.44
N GLU A 295 -24.41 -5.05 30.49
CA GLU A 295 -23.86 -5.16 31.84
C GLU A 295 -22.33 -4.98 31.94
N GLY A 296 -21.72 -4.14 31.10
CA GLY A 296 -20.27 -3.89 31.11
C GLY A 296 -19.43 -5.02 30.49
N ARG A 297 -20.03 -5.86 29.65
CA ARG A 297 -19.37 -6.93 28.92
C ARG A 297 -19.85 -7.02 27.48
N ALA A 298 -18.96 -7.48 26.61
CA ALA A 298 -19.26 -7.95 25.26
C ALA A 298 -19.20 -9.47 25.26
N LEU A 299 -20.33 -10.13 25.02
CA LEU A 299 -20.39 -11.56 24.75
C LEU A 299 -20.23 -11.77 23.24
N LEU A 300 -19.13 -12.41 22.85
CA LEU A 300 -18.83 -12.80 21.48
C LEU A 300 -19.26 -14.25 21.30
N SER A 301 -20.03 -14.57 20.27
CA SER A 301 -20.39 -15.95 19.95
C SER A 301 -20.37 -16.22 18.46
N ALA A 302 -19.99 -17.45 18.08
CA ALA A 302 -20.09 -17.93 16.71
C ALA A 302 -20.49 -19.41 16.71
N GLU A 303 -21.26 -19.79 15.70
CA GLU A 303 -21.74 -21.16 15.48
C GLU A 303 -21.60 -21.50 14.00
N GLY A 304 -21.13 -22.71 13.71
CA GLY A 304 -20.94 -23.24 12.37
C GLY A 304 -20.84 -24.76 12.38
N ASP A 305 -20.45 -25.35 11.25
CA ASP A 305 -20.48 -26.81 11.03
C ASP A 305 -19.63 -27.61 12.04
N TYR A 306 -18.55 -27.02 12.55
CA TYR A 306 -17.61 -27.67 13.46
C TYR A 306 -17.92 -27.44 14.94
N GLY A 307 -18.97 -26.69 15.26
CA GLY A 307 -19.42 -26.44 16.63
C GLY A 307 -19.72 -24.97 16.92
N LYS A 308 -19.76 -24.65 18.21
CA LYS A 308 -20.05 -23.30 18.71
C LYS A 308 -19.02 -22.85 19.74
N GLY A 309 -18.72 -21.56 19.74
CA GLY A 309 -17.82 -20.92 20.70
C GLY A 309 -18.43 -19.65 21.26
N GLN A 310 -18.10 -19.34 22.51
CA GLN A 310 -18.46 -18.08 23.14
C GLN A 310 -17.32 -17.58 24.03
N GLU A 311 -17.15 -16.27 24.11
CA GLU A 311 -16.18 -15.63 24.97
C GLU A 311 -16.72 -14.29 25.48
N GLU A 312 -16.50 -13.98 26.77
CA GLU A 312 -16.86 -12.69 27.37
C GLU A 312 -15.63 -11.80 27.48
N VAL A 313 -15.76 -10.55 27.06
CA VAL A 313 -14.73 -9.52 27.19
C VAL A 313 -15.28 -8.34 27.98
N ALA A 314 -14.55 -7.87 28.99
CA ALA A 314 -14.93 -6.68 29.75
C ALA A 314 -14.83 -5.41 28.88
N VAL A 315 -15.86 -4.58 28.92
CA VAL A 315 -15.94 -3.32 28.16
C VAL A 315 -16.64 -2.24 28.97
N ALA A 316 -16.34 -0.97 28.73
CA ALA A 316 -17.14 0.12 29.26
C ALA A 316 -18.24 0.50 28.26
N MET A 317 -19.45 0.75 28.75
CA MET A 317 -20.62 1.00 27.91
C MET A 317 -21.33 2.28 28.34
N GLU A 318 -21.77 3.06 27.37
CA GLU A 318 -22.70 4.18 27.54
C GLU A 318 -23.87 3.98 26.58
N GLY A 319 -25.09 3.86 27.12
CA GLY A 319 -26.30 3.66 26.33
C GLY A 319 -27.01 2.33 26.61
N THR A 320 -27.86 1.90 25.66
CA THR A 320 -28.71 0.73 25.85
C THR A 320 -28.04 -0.56 25.35
N PRO A 321 -28.25 -1.71 26.02
CA PRO A 321 -27.80 -3.01 25.52
C PRO A 321 -28.23 -3.28 24.07
N MET A 322 -27.35 -3.88 23.29
CA MET A 322 -27.60 -4.15 21.87
C MET A 322 -26.89 -5.44 21.44
N GLY A 323 -27.58 -6.22 20.61
CA GLY A 323 -27.04 -7.39 19.93
C GLY A 323 -26.93 -7.14 18.44
N LEU A 324 -25.77 -7.42 17.83
CA LEU A 324 -25.54 -7.30 16.39
C LEU A 324 -24.71 -8.47 15.86
N ALA A 325 -24.93 -8.84 14.60
CA ALA A 325 -24.12 -9.84 13.90
C ALA A 325 -23.18 -9.16 12.91
N TYR A 326 -21.93 -9.61 12.81
CA TYR A 326 -20.94 -9.06 11.89
C TYR A 326 -20.21 -10.16 11.14
N ASN A 327 -19.60 -9.79 10.01
CA ASN A 327 -18.49 -10.57 9.47
C ASN A 327 -17.24 -10.32 10.34
N ALA A 328 -16.74 -11.37 11.00
CA ALA A 328 -15.63 -11.28 11.93
C ALA A 328 -14.35 -10.73 11.28
N ARG A 329 -14.08 -11.07 10.02
CA ARG A 329 -12.93 -10.56 9.27
C ARG A 329 -12.98 -9.04 9.12
N TYR A 330 -14.17 -8.47 8.89
CA TYR A 330 -14.31 -7.02 8.72
C TYR A 330 -14.03 -6.27 10.01
N LEU A 331 -14.53 -6.76 11.15
CA LEU A 331 -14.20 -6.20 12.45
C LEU A 331 -12.71 -6.35 12.79
N LEU A 332 -12.12 -7.52 12.54
CA LEU A 332 -10.70 -7.76 12.80
C LEU A 332 -9.80 -6.82 11.99
N GLU A 333 -10.13 -6.59 10.72
CA GLU A 333 -9.37 -5.67 9.86
C GLU A 333 -9.62 -4.20 10.26
N ALA A 334 -10.82 -3.81 10.70
CA ALA A 334 -11.11 -2.47 11.23
C ALA A 334 -10.42 -2.15 12.57
N LEU A 335 -10.17 -3.17 13.39
CA LEU A 335 -9.44 -3.02 14.64
C LEU A 335 -7.92 -3.17 14.46
N ALA A 336 -7.46 -3.67 13.31
CA ALA A 336 -6.05 -3.96 13.08
C ALA A 336 -5.12 -2.75 13.16
N PRO A 337 -5.51 -1.54 12.70
CA PRO A 337 -4.64 -0.37 12.78
C PRO A 337 -4.72 0.39 14.11
N LEU A 338 -5.48 -0.11 15.07
CA LEU A 338 -5.69 0.50 16.38
C LEU A 338 -4.81 -0.16 17.43
N GLU A 339 -4.37 0.64 18.40
CA GLU A 339 -3.62 0.21 19.57
C GLU A 339 -4.26 0.81 20.83
N GLY A 340 -4.07 0.16 21.98
CA GLY A 340 -4.64 0.60 23.25
C GLY A 340 -6.16 0.50 23.28
N GLU A 341 -6.84 1.63 23.45
CA GLU A 341 -8.30 1.69 23.58
C GLU A 341 -8.99 2.19 22.31
N ALA A 342 -10.16 1.64 22.02
CA ALA A 342 -11.00 2.04 20.90
C ALA A 342 -12.47 2.17 21.32
N PHE A 343 -13.22 2.94 20.52
CA PHE A 343 -14.66 3.02 20.60
C PHE A 343 -15.30 2.23 19.44
N LEU A 344 -16.30 1.42 19.79
CA LEU A 344 -17.31 0.90 18.88
C LEU A 344 -18.61 1.66 19.15
N GLU A 345 -19.09 2.40 18.16
CA GLU A 345 -20.27 3.25 18.29
C GLU A 345 -21.34 2.75 17.32
N MET A 346 -22.46 2.26 17.87
CA MET A 346 -23.53 1.64 17.11
C MET A 346 -24.77 2.54 17.07
N SER A 347 -25.35 2.66 15.88
CA SER A 347 -26.58 3.45 15.64
C SER A 347 -27.86 2.62 15.65
N GLY A 348 -27.77 1.29 15.74
CA GLY A 348 -28.89 0.36 15.70
C GLY A 348 -28.50 -1.02 15.17
N PRO A 349 -29.36 -2.04 15.30
CA PRO A 349 -29.04 -3.45 15.02
C PRO A 349 -28.72 -3.74 13.54
N THR A 350 -29.22 -2.91 12.63
CA THR A 350 -28.98 -3.03 11.17
C THR A 350 -28.21 -1.84 10.60
N SER A 351 -27.75 -0.93 11.45
CA SER A 351 -27.05 0.29 11.03
C SER A 351 -25.54 0.10 11.14
N PRO A 352 -24.74 0.76 10.28
CA PRO A 352 -23.28 0.65 10.34
C PRO A 352 -22.73 1.02 11.72
N THR A 353 -21.66 0.34 12.12
CA THR A 353 -20.92 0.61 13.35
C THR A 353 -19.67 1.41 13.04
N LEU A 354 -19.47 2.52 13.76
CA LEU A 354 -18.24 3.32 13.67
C LEU A 354 -17.21 2.76 14.65
N VAL A 355 -15.99 2.54 14.15
CA VAL A 355 -14.82 2.08 14.91
C VAL A 355 -13.77 3.19 14.84
N ARG A 356 -13.26 3.63 15.99
CA ARG A 356 -12.26 4.71 16.07
C ARG A 356 -11.37 4.57 17.31
N PRO A 357 -10.14 5.12 17.31
CA PRO A 357 -9.32 5.15 18.52
C PRO A 357 -10.01 5.98 19.63
N SER A 358 -9.66 5.71 20.89
CA SER A 358 -10.15 6.52 22.02
C SER A 358 -9.46 7.87 22.14
N GLY A 359 -8.18 7.94 21.74
CA GLY A 359 -7.38 9.16 21.71
C GLY A 359 -7.53 9.95 20.41
N GLU A 360 -6.69 10.96 20.27
CA GLU A 360 -6.57 11.71 19.02
C GLU A 360 -6.01 10.80 17.91
N GLY A 361 -6.69 10.79 16.76
CA GLY A 361 -6.26 10.03 15.61
C GLY A 361 -7.16 10.31 14.41
N GLY A 362 -6.56 10.35 13.22
CA GLY A 362 -7.29 10.57 11.97
C GLY A 362 -8.00 9.33 11.42
N TYR A 363 -7.87 8.17 12.08
CA TYR A 363 -8.41 6.91 11.59
C TYR A 363 -9.83 6.64 12.08
N ARG A 364 -10.69 6.24 11.14
CA ARG A 364 -12.07 5.78 11.37
C ARG A 364 -12.36 4.62 10.44
N ALA A 365 -13.09 3.62 10.92
CA ALA A 365 -13.64 2.57 10.11
C ALA A 365 -15.14 2.41 10.33
N VAL A 366 -15.85 1.99 9.29
CA VAL A 366 -17.27 1.67 9.35
C VAL A 366 -17.43 0.21 8.96
N VAL A 367 -18.21 -0.54 9.74
CA VAL A 367 -18.53 -1.94 9.46
C VAL A 367 -20.04 -2.11 9.45
N VAL A 368 -20.58 -2.60 8.33
CA VAL A 368 -22.01 -2.89 8.18
C VAL A 368 -22.33 -4.23 8.87
N PRO A 369 -23.31 -4.28 9.78
CA PRO A 369 -23.78 -5.54 10.36
C PRO A 369 -24.36 -6.47 9.30
N LEU A 370 -24.27 -7.77 9.54
CA LEU A 370 -25.03 -8.75 8.78
C LEU A 370 -26.52 -8.54 9.07
N ARG A 371 -27.35 -8.62 8.03
CA ARG A 371 -28.80 -8.63 8.20
C ARG A 371 -29.19 -9.98 8.81
N VAL A 372 -29.85 -9.92 9.96
CA VAL A 372 -30.40 -11.09 10.67
C VAL A 372 -31.79 -11.41 10.14
#